data_AF-A0A0G1Y8V2-F1
#
_entry.id   AF-A0A0G1Y8V2-F1
#
_cell.length_a   1.000
_cell.length_b   1.000
_cell.length_c   1.000
_cell.angle_alpha   90.00
_cell.angle_beta   90.00
_cell.angle_gamma   90.00
#
_symmetry.space_group_name_H-M   'P 1'
#
loop_
_entity.id
_entity.type
_entity.pdbx_description
1 polymer ?
#
loop_
_entity_poly.entity_id
_entity_poly.type
_entity_poly.pdbx_seq_one_letter_code
_entity_poly.pdbx_strand_id
1 'polypeptide(L)'
;MYYFIKRYRAWVLFGMVSIVSIFLWLMTLSGSVTSMYQFFPILGVLAWTTMWVHYVTNSIGKPVNNRRFTKWTGRIVLLLLVTHPSIFLVQRFLDTGLLPPESYISYVGSYRAWAVVIAIAALATFLLYDVLKHFRSRRIVHGIWSYVGLLQACAMAAIFIHGLMLGTSMISGYFMLWWIFLGILLAPCLVLQVVRDFKVSDRRKTEV
;
A
#
# COMPACT_ATOMS: atom_id res chain seq x y z
N MET A 1 -4.30 9.92 -29.93
CA MET A 1 -3.85 10.24 -28.56
C MET A 1 -4.87 9.88 -27.47
N TYR A 2 -6.13 10.34 -27.54
CA TYR A 2 -7.19 10.06 -26.54
C TYR A 2 -7.41 8.55 -26.23
N TYR A 3 -7.54 7.71 -27.26
CA TYR A 3 -7.72 6.26 -27.11
C TYR A 3 -6.54 5.55 -26.42
N PHE A 4 -5.32 6.02 -26.70
CA PHE A 4 -4.10 5.50 -26.07
C PHE A 4 -4.10 5.79 -24.57
N ILE A 5 -4.37 7.06 -24.20
CA ILE A 5 -4.47 7.49 -22.79
C ILE A 5 -5.55 6.68 -22.07
N LYS A 6 -6.74 6.51 -22.65
CA LYS A 6 -7.83 5.73 -22.02
C LYS A 6 -7.45 4.26 -21.81
N ARG A 7 -6.66 3.67 -22.71
CA ARG A 7 -6.21 2.26 -22.62
C ARG A 7 -5.08 2.06 -21.60
N TYR A 8 -4.15 3.01 -21.51
CA TYR A 8 -2.92 2.89 -20.70
C TYR A 8 -2.90 3.79 -19.46
N ARG A 9 -4.00 4.50 -19.14
CA ARG A 9 -4.10 5.44 -18.01
C ARG A 9 -3.54 4.90 -16.69
N ALA A 10 -3.87 3.65 -16.35
CA ALA A 10 -3.37 3.03 -15.12
C ALA A 10 -1.85 2.83 -15.12
N TRP A 11 -1.27 2.45 -16.27
CA TRP A 11 0.18 2.30 -16.42
C TRP A 11 0.90 3.65 -16.39
N VAL A 12 0.35 4.66 -17.06
CA VAL A 12 0.89 6.03 -17.05
C VAL A 12 0.86 6.62 -15.64
N LEU A 13 -0.28 6.48 -14.95
CA LEU A 13 -0.42 6.95 -13.57
C LEU A 13 0.53 6.21 -12.63
N PHE A 14 0.66 4.88 -12.79
CA PHE A 14 1.62 4.08 -12.04
C PHE A 14 3.06 4.54 -12.25
N GLY A 15 3.49 4.71 -13.50
CA GLY A 15 4.82 5.21 -13.83
C GLY A 15 5.08 6.58 -13.23
N MET A 16 4.17 7.53 -13.47
CA MET A 16 4.28 8.90 -12.95
C MET A 16 4.39 8.93 -11.41
N VAL A 17 3.44 8.33 -10.70
CA VAL A 17 3.40 8.40 -9.24
C VAL A 17 4.61 7.69 -8.62
N SER A 18 5.01 6.54 -9.18
CA SER A 18 6.18 5.80 -8.68
C SER A 18 7.47 6.57 -8.92
N ILE A 19 7.68 7.09 -10.13
CA ILE A 19 8.89 7.85 -10.49
C ILE A 19 9.00 9.11 -9.65
N VAL A 20 7.91 9.90 -9.53
CA VAL A 20 7.92 11.12 -8.72
C VAL A 20 8.19 10.80 -7.25
N SER A 21 7.56 9.76 -6.71
CA SER A 21 7.77 9.38 -5.30
C SER A 21 9.20 8.93 -5.04
N ILE A 22 9.80 8.14 -5.93
CA ILE A 22 11.20 7.72 -5.79
C ILE A 22 12.17 8.87 -6.01
N PHE A 23 11.92 9.73 -6.99
CA PHE A 23 12.74 10.90 -7.25
C PHE A 23 12.78 11.82 -6.03
N LEU A 24 11.61 12.19 -5.48
CA LEU A 24 11.52 13.02 -4.28
C LEU A 24 12.14 12.34 -3.06
N TRP A 25 12.02 11.02 -2.95
CA TRP A 25 12.66 10.25 -1.90
C TRP A 25 14.20 10.28 -2.03
N LEU A 26 14.75 10.11 -3.24
CA LEU A 26 16.20 10.15 -3.49
C LEU A 26 16.79 11.54 -3.23
N MET A 27 16.03 12.60 -3.48
CA MET A 27 16.44 13.96 -3.12
C MET A 27 16.66 14.12 -1.60
N THR A 28 16.03 13.30 -0.77
CA THR A 28 16.25 13.31 0.69
C THR A 28 17.62 12.72 1.10
N LEU A 29 18.26 11.96 0.20
CA LEU A 29 19.55 11.31 0.43
C LEU A 29 20.69 11.91 -0.40
N SER A 30 20.53 13.14 -0.90
CA SER A 30 21.48 13.76 -1.84
C SER A 30 21.76 12.88 -3.08
N GLY A 31 20.82 12.00 -3.45
CA GLY A 31 20.85 11.22 -4.69
C GLY A 31 21.48 9.83 -4.63
N SER A 32 21.95 9.32 -3.48
CA SER A 32 22.57 7.99 -3.41
C SER A 32 22.05 7.12 -2.26
N VAL A 33 21.98 5.81 -2.50
CA VAL A 33 21.59 4.79 -1.51
C VAL A 33 22.84 4.03 -1.11
N THR A 34 23.27 4.17 0.15
CA THR A 34 24.53 3.62 0.66
C THR A 34 24.33 2.50 1.69
N SER A 35 23.11 2.27 2.16
CA SER A 35 22.83 1.22 3.17
C SER A 35 21.48 0.53 2.94
N MET A 36 21.31 -0.66 3.54
CA MET A 36 20.03 -1.37 3.52
C MET A 36 18.92 -0.61 4.25
N TYR A 37 19.27 0.19 5.27
CA TYR A 37 18.33 1.09 5.97
C TYR A 37 17.79 2.20 5.08
N GLN A 38 18.54 2.58 4.04
CA GLN A 38 18.08 3.49 3.00
C GLN A 38 17.39 2.74 1.86
N PHE A 39 17.77 1.51 1.55
CA PHE A 39 17.13 0.77 0.45
C PHE A 39 15.72 0.29 0.78
N PHE A 40 15.51 -0.30 1.97
CA PHE A 40 14.22 -0.92 2.29
C PHE A 40 13.01 0.04 2.22
N PRO A 41 13.07 1.34 2.60
CA PRO A 41 11.94 2.26 2.52
C PRO A 41 11.49 2.53 1.08
N ILE A 42 12.39 2.45 0.09
CA ILE A 42 12.05 2.57 -1.34
C ILE A 42 11.01 1.51 -1.72
N LEU A 43 11.18 0.28 -1.23
CA LEU A 43 10.23 -0.81 -1.48
C LEU A 43 8.86 -0.52 -0.86
N GLY A 44 8.84 0.07 0.33
CA GLY A 44 7.60 0.51 0.99
C GLY A 44 6.88 1.61 0.21
N VAL A 45 7.63 2.61 -0.28
CA VAL A 45 7.10 3.69 -1.14
C VAL A 45 6.52 3.12 -2.44
N LEU A 46 7.24 2.23 -3.12
CA LEU A 46 6.75 1.57 -4.33
C LEU A 46 5.52 0.69 -4.07
N ALA A 47 5.51 -0.08 -2.98
CA ALA A 47 4.35 -0.89 -2.61
C ALA A 47 3.11 -0.01 -2.41
N TRP A 48 3.24 1.03 -1.58
CA TRP A 48 2.15 1.93 -1.23
C TRP A 48 1.62 2.68 -2.44
N THR A 49 2.51 3.29 -3.25
CA THR A 49 2.12 4.02 -4.46
C THR A 49 1.47 3.12 -5.50
N THR A 50 1.94 1.87 -5.64
CA THR A 50 1.29 0.91 -6.55
C THR A 50 -0.13 0.59 -6.08
N MET A 51 -0.34 0.34 -4.79
CA MET A 51 -1.67 0.11 -4.22
C MET A 51 -2.56 1.36 -4.33
N TRP A 52 -2.00 2.55 -4.09
CA TRP A 52 -2.69 3.82 -4.27
C TRP A 52 -3.28 3.95 -5.68
N VAL A 53 -2.49 3.58 -6.70
CA VAL A 53 -2.96 3.59 -8.09
C VAL A 53 -4.12 2.60 -8.29
N HIS A 54 -4.12 1.43 -7.64
CA HIS A 54 -5.24 0.49 -7.73
C HIS A 54 -6.54 1.12 -7.20
N TYR A 55 -6.48 1.78 -6.05
CA TYR A 55 -7.63 2.48 -5.48
C TYR A 55 -8.12 3.62 -6.38
N VAL A 56 -7.21 4.48 -6.85
CA VAL A 56 -7.58 5.61 -7.70
C VAL A 56 -8.16 5.15 -9.03
N THR A 57 -7.52 4.20 -9.70
CA THR A 57 -8.00 3.65 -10.98
C THR A 57 -9.36 2.96 -10.85
N ASN A 58 -9.63 2.31 -9.72
CA ASN A 58 -10.94 1.72 -9.43
C ASN A 58 -12.03 2.80 -9.21
N SER A 59 -11.66 3.95 -8.63
CA SER A 59 -12.58 5.08 -8.42
C SER A 59 -12.95 5.80 -9.72
N ILE A 60 -11.98 6.08 -10.59
CA ILE A 60 -12.15 6.81 -11.87
C ILE A 60 -12.63 5.94 -13.05
N GLY A 61 -12.97 4.68 -12.79
CA GLY A 61 -13.45 3.72 -13.78
C GLY A 61 -12.35 2.86 -14.41
N LYS A 62 -12.69 1.58 -14.65
CA LYS A 62 -11.75 0.54 -15.10
C LYS A 62 -11.29 0.79 -16.54
N PRO A 63 -9.98 0.93 -16.81
CA PRO A 63 -9.47 1.01 -18.18
C PRO A 63 -9.59 -0.35 -18.91
N VAL A 64 -9.47 -0.33 -20.24
CA VAL A 64 -9.54 -1.54 -21.08
C VAL A 64 -8.51 -2.59 -20.67
N ASN A 65 -7.30 -2.18 -20.26
CA ASN A 65 -6.23 -3.10 -19.86
C ASN A 65 -6.16 -3.36 -18.33
N ASN A 66 -7.24 -3.06 -17.59
CA ASN A 66 -7.24 -3.11 -16.13
C ASN A 66 -6.88 -4.49 -15.57
N ARG A 67 -7.36 -5.57 -16.19
CA ARG A 67 -7.13 -6.93 -15.69
C ARG A 67 -5.64 -7.32 -15.72
N ARG A 68 -4.93 -6.99 -16.81
CA ARG A 68 -3.49 -7.27 -16.94
C ARG A 68 -2.71 -6.39 -15.98
N PHE A 69 -3.06 -5.10 -15.89
CA PHE A 69 -2.46 -4.17 -14.94
C PHE A 69 -2.56 -4.73 -13.52
N THR A 70 -3.77 -4.95 -13.00
CA THR A 70 -3.99 -5.46 -11.63
C THR A 70 -3.32 -6.81 -11.38
N LYS A 71 -3.30 -7.72 -12.36
CA LYS A 71 -2.65 -9.03 -12.21
C LYS A 71 -1.14 -8.90 -11.99
N TRP A 72 -0.45 -8.07 -12.79
CA TRP A 72 1.00 -7.91 -12.68
C TRP A 72 1.37 -7.06 -11.48
N THR A 73 0.76 -5.88 -11.34
CA THR A 73 1.08 -4.98 -10.23
C THR A 73 0.64 -5.53 -8.89
N GLY A 74 -0.40 -6.40 -8.83
CA GLY A 74 -0.74 -7.12 -7.61
C GLY A 74 0.35 -8.08 -7.14
N ARG A 75 1.02 -8.79 -8.06
CA ARG A 75 2.18 -9.65 -7.72
C ARG A 75 3.38 -8.82 -7.27
N ILE A 76 3.62 -7.70 -7.94
CA ILE A 76 4.70 -6.76 -7.58
C ILE A 76 4.46 -6.18 -6.18
N VAL A 77 3.23 -5.73 -5.89
CA VAL A 77 2.85 -5.23 -4.56
C VAL A 77 3.11 -6.27 -3.49
N LEU A 78 2.68 -7.52 -3.70
CA LEU A 78 2.90 -8.59 -2.73
C LEU A 78 4.38 -8.82 -2.46
N LEU A 79 5.19 -8.89 -3.52
CA LEU A 79 6.64 -9.01 -3.41
C LEU A 79 7.23 -7.84 -2.61
N LEU A 80 6.88 -6.60 -2.95
CA LEU A 80 7.40 -5.41 -2.28
C LEU A 80 6.97 -5.35 -0.81
N LEU A 81 5.71 -5.67 -0.49
CA LEU A 81 5.17 -5.66 0.87
C LEU A 81 5.84 -6.69 1.78
N VAL A 82 6.18 -7.87 1.27
CA VAL A 82 6.88 -8.90 2.04
C VAL A 82 8.37 -8.57 2.13
N THR A 83 8.97 -8.14 1.02
CA THR A 83 10.42 -7.88 0.96
C THR A 83 10.81 -6.67 1.82
N HIS A 84 10.01 -5.61 1.84
CA HIS A 84 10.25 -4.39 2.62
C HIS A 84 10.57 -4.65 4.10
N PRO A 85 9.69 -5.28 4.90
CA PRO A 85 9.98 -5.59 6.30
C PRO A 85 10.97 -6.74 6.45
N SER A 86 11.07 -7.66 5.48
CA SER A 86 12.01 -8.79 5.55
C SER A 86 13.46 -8.34 5.45
N ILE A 87 13.78 -7.44 4.51
CA ILE A 87 15.14 -6.85 4.40
C ILE A 87 15.49 -6.13 5.70
N PHE A 88 14.56 -5.33 6.23
CA PHE A 88 14.77 -4.64 7.49
C PHE A 88 15.03 -5.61 8.65
N LEU A 89 14.21 -6.66 8.79
CA LEU A 89 14.36 -7.67 9.83
C LEU A 89 15.71 -8.40 9.75
N VAL A 90 16.09 -8.85 8.55
CA VAL A 90 17.37 -9.55 8.34
C VAL A 90 18.54 -8.62 8.65
N GLN A 91 18.51 -7.39 8.14
CA GLN A 91 19.58 -6.42 8.41
C GLN A 91 19.71 -6.14 9.92
N ARG A 92 18.60 -5.92 10.62
CA ARG A 92 18.62 -5.70 12.07
C ARG A 92 19.21 -6.90 12.81
N PHE A 93 18.84 -8.12 12.43
CA PHE A 93 19.38 -9.32 13.06
C PHE A 93 20.89 -9.45 12.83
N LEU A 94 21.38 -9.16 11.63
CA LEU A 94 22.82 -9.16 11.33
C LEU A 94 23.59 -8.11 12.13
N ASP A 95 23.00 -6.93 12.34
CA ASP A 95 23.68 -5.82 13.02
C ASP A 95 23.65 -5.92 14.54
N THR A 96 22.59 -6.50 15.13
CA THR A 96 22.39 -6.47 16.59
C THR A 96 22.14 -7.83 17.24
N GLY A 97 21.90 -8.89 16.47
CA GLY A 97 21.47 -10.19 16.99
C GLY A 97 20.07 -10.22 17.59
N LEU A 98 19.32 -9.10 17.54
CA LEU A 98 18.00 -8.99 18.17
C LEU A 98 16.88 -9.46 17.22
N LEU A 99 15.89 -10.16 17.80
CA LEU A 99 14.64 -10.51 17.16
C LEU A 99 13.50 -9.57 17.60
N PRO A 100 12.37 -9.52 16.86
CA PRO A 100 11.19 -8.81 17.31
C PRO A 100 10.64 -9.38 18.63
N PRO A 101 10.07 -8.54 19.52
CA PRO A 101 9.79 -7.11 19.31
C PRO A 101 10.98 -6.17 19.60
N GLU A 102 12.01 -6.63 20.31
CA GLU A 102 13.13 -5.80 20.78
C GLU A 102 13.91 -5.14 19.64
N SER A 103 14.11 -5.88 18.54
CA SER A 103 14.75 -5.38 17.32
C SER A 103 14.05 -4.15 16.72
N TYR A 104 12.72 -4.08 16.83
CA TYR A 104 11.92 -2.98 16.32
C TYR A 104 11.94 -1.80 17.28
N ILE A 105 11.72 -2.06 18.58
CA ILE A 105 11.69 -1.03 19.62
C ILE A 105 13.02 -0.29 19.69
N SER A 106 14.14 -1.01 19.62
CA SER A 106 15.48 -0.42 19.61
C SER A 106 15.77 0.45 18.38
N TYR A 107 15.09 0.20 17.24
CA TYR A 107 15.27 1.00 16.02
C TYR A 107 14.37 2.23 15.97
N VAL A 108 13.08 2.09 16.28
CA VAL A 108 12.10 3.19 16.15
C VAL A 108 11.88 3.98 17.44
N GLY A 109 12.35 3.45 18.57
CA GLY A 109 12.06 3.95 19.92
C GLY A 109 10.68 3.53 20.42
N SER A 110 10.55 3.33 21.74
CA SER A 110 9.32 2.83 22.37
C SER A 110 8.08 3.65 22.03
N TYR A 111 8.22 4.97 21.90
CA TYR A 111 7.11 5.88 21.57
C TYR A 111 6.52 5.62 20.16
N ARG A 112 7.31 5.14 19.21
CA ARG A 112 6.86 4.90 17.82
C ARG A 112 6.61 3.43 17.51
N ALA A 113 6.86 2.52 18.45
CA ALA A 113 6.72 1.08 18.26
C ALA A 113 5.30 0.66 17.84
N TRP A 114 4.26 1.39 18.30
CA TRP A 114 2.88 1.14 17.89
C TRP A 114 2.67 1.25 16.37
N ALA A 115 3.42 2.15 15.69
CA ALA A 115 3.33 2.33 14.24
C ALA A 115 3.86 1.09 13.48
N VAL A 116 4.72 0.29 14.10
CA VAL A 116 5.16 -1.01 13.57
C VAL A 116 4.07 -2.07 13.77
N VAL A 117 3.43 -2.10 14.95
CA VAL A 117 2.35 -3.05 15.26
C VAL A 117 1.18 -2.90 14.29
N ILE A 118 0.73 -1.66 14.03
CA ILE A 118 -0.35 -1.44 13.05
C ILE A 118 0.04 -1.88 11.64
N ALA A 119 1.32 -1.76 11.27
CA ALA A 119 1.82 -2.15 9.96
C ALA A 119 1.88 -3.67 9.82
N ILE A 120 2.25 -4.40 10.90
CA ILE A 120 2.18 -5.86 10.94
C ILE A 120 0.72 -6.33 10.78
N ALA A 121 -0.22 -5.71 11.48
CA ALA A 121 -1.65 -6.01 11.34
C ALA A 121 -2.17 -5.70 9.91
N ALA A 122 -1.73 -4.60 9.31
CA ALA A 122 -2.05 -4.26 7.93
C ALA A 122 -1.46 -5.26 6.94
N LEU A 123 -0.19 -5.67 7.11
CA LEU A 123 0.45 -6.70 6.29
C LEU A 123 -0.33 -8.02 6.36
N ALA A 124 -0.67 -8.49 7.56
CA ALA A 124 -1.48 -9.69 7.75
C ALA A 124 -2.83 -9.58 7.01
N THR A 125 -3.44 -8.39 7.05
CA THR A 125 -4.69 -8.09 6.33
C THR A 125 -4.52 -8.18 4.81
N PHE A 126 -3.43 -7.62 4.24
CA PHE A 126 -3.14 -7.74 2.80
C PHE A 126 -2.85 -9.18 2.36
N LEU A 127 -2.07 -9.92 3.16
CA LEU A 127 -1.78 -11.34 2.89
C LEU A 127 -3.05 -12.19 2.96
N LEU A 128 -3.90 -11.95 3.96
CA LEU A 128 -5.18 -12.63 4.09
C LEU A 128 -6.07 -12.36 2.87
N TYR A 129 -6.13 -11.12 2.38
CA TYR A 129 -6.87 -10.80 1.16
C TYR A 129 -6.37 -11.59 -0.06
N ASP A 130 -5.05 -11.77 -0.19
CA ASP A 130 -4.48 -12.55 -1.30
C ASP A 130 -4.97 -14.01 -1.29
N VAL A 131 -5.17 -14.59 -0.11
CA VAL A 131 -5.79 -15.91 0.05
C VAL A 131 -7.29 -15.83 -0.25
N LEU A 132 -8.00 -14.91 0.41
CA LEU A 132 -9.46 -14.83 0.38
C LEU A 132 -10.05 -14.48 -0.99
N LYS A 133 -9.32 -13.76 -1.84
CA LYS A 133 -9.80 -13.36 -3.18
C LYS A 133 -10.19 -14.56 -4.07
N HIS A 134 -9.60 -15.74 -3.84
CA HIS A 134 -9.94 -16.97 -4.56
C HIS A 134 -11.35 -17.48 -4.23
N PHE A 135 -11.89 -17.12 -3.05
CA PHE A 135 -13.21 -17.53 -2.57
C PHE A 135 -14.24 -16.40 -2.62
N ARG A 136 -13.97 -15.36 -3.42
CA ARG A 136 -14.74 -14.12 -3.45
C ARG A 136 -16.24 -14.34 -3.67
N SER A 137 -16.62 -15.17 -4.64
CA SER A 137 -18.04 -15.39 -4.97
C SER A 137 -18.83 -15.93 -3.78
N ARG A 138 -18.33 -16.97 -3.11
CA ARG A 138 -18.95 -17.56 -1.91
C ARG A 138 -19.03 -16.54 -0.77
N ARG A 139 -17.97 -15.75 -0.54
CA ARG A 139 -17.95 -14.75 0.54
C ARG A 139 -18.84 -13.53 0.29
N ILE A 140 -19.11 -13.19 -0.97
CA ILE A 140 -20.10 -12.16 -1.32
C ILE A 140 -21.50 -12.65 -0.93
N VAL A 141 -21.85 -13.90 -1.23
CA VAL A 141 -23.17 -14.48 -0.87
C VAL A 141 -23.40 -14.45 0.65
N HIS A 142 -22.37 -14.72 1.45
CA HIS A 142 -22.46 -14.65 2.91
C HIS A 142 -22.31 -13.23 3.50
N GLY A 143 -22.22 -12.19 2.67
CA GLY A 143 -22.07 -10.80 3.14
C GLY A 143 -20.71 -10.47 3.80
N ILE A 144 -19.75 -11.39 3.76
CA ILE A 144 -18.43 -11.24 4.40
C ILE A 144 -17.54 -10.31 3.57
N TRP A 145 -17.74 -10.25 2.25
CA TRP A 145 -16.85 -9.53 1.34
C TRP A 145 -16.78 -8.02 1.61
N SER A 146 -17.85 -7.39 2.09
CA SER A 146 -17.85 -5.96 2.42
C SER A 146 -16.94 -5.65 3.60
N TYR A 147 -16.90 -6.53 4.60
CA TYR A 147 -15.96 -6.43 5.73
C TYR A 147 -14.51 -6.65 5.30
N VAL A 148 -14.27 -7.57 4.34
CA VAL A 148 -12.93 -7.70 3.73
C VAL A 148 -12.53 -6.41 3.03
N GLY A 149 -13.43 -5.78 2.27
CA GLY A 149 -13.19 -4.49 1.63
C GLY A 149 -12.88 -3.37 2.63
N LEU A 150 -13.63 -3.31 3.74
CA LEU A 150 -13.38 -2.39 4.85
C LEU A 150 -12.02 -2.63 5.49
N LEU A 151 -11.67 -3.88 5.81
CA LEU A 151 -10.37 -4.23 6.37
C LEU A 151 -9.21 -3.84 5.45
N GLN A 152 -9.35 -4.03 4.13
CA GLN A 152 -8.34 -3.56 3.17
C GLN A 152 -8.20 -2.04 3.17
N ALA A 153 -9.32 -1.30 3.24
CA ALA A 153 -9.28 0.16 3.31
C ALA A 153 -8.62 0.66 4.61
N CYS A 154 -8.93 0.04 5.75
CA CYS A 154 -8.28 0.31 7.03
C CYS A 154 -6.78 -0.03 6.99
N ALA A 155 -6.40 -1.17 6.40
CA ALA A 155 -5.01 -1.56 6.22
C ALA A 155 -4.24 -0.56 5.36
N MET A 156 -4.85 -0.07 4.27
CA MET A 156 -4.26 0.96 3.41
C MET A 156 -4.03 2.28 4.15
N ALA A 157 -4.97 2.70 5.01
CA ALA A 157 -4.80 3.87 5.86
C ALA A 157 -3.73 3.64 6.94
N ALA A 158 -3.67 2.45 7.54
CA ALA A 158 -2.67 2.10 8.55
C ALA A 158 -1.24 2.15 8.00
N ILE A 159 -0.99 1.62 6.79
CA ILE A 159 0.35 1.71 6.18
C ILE A 159 0.72 3.13 5.72
N PHE A 160 -0.27 3.98 5.42
CA PHE A 160 -0.02 5.41 5.18
C PHE A 160 0.44 6.11 6.46
N ILE A 161 -0.25 5.86 7.58
CA ILE A 161 0.13 6.39 8.91
C ILE A 161 1.51 5.85 9.33
N HIS A 162 1.77 4.57 9.14
CA HIS A 162 3.08 3.96 9.37
C HIS A 162 4.19 4.71 8.61
N GLY A 163 3.98 4.99 7.32
CA GLY A 163 4.93 5.76 6.51
C GLY A 163 5.14 7.19 7.03
N LEU A 164 4.08 7.86 7.48
CA LEU A 164 4.17 9.20 8.08
C LEU A 164 4.95 9.21 9.39
N MET A 165 4.79 8.19 10.23
CA MET A 165 5.40 8.16 11.56
C MET A 165 6.86 7.69 11.56
N LEU A 166 7.22 6.79 10.64
CA LEU A 166 8.54 6.13 10.63
C LEU A 166 9.41 6.52 9.44
N GLY A 167 8.86 7.18 8.42
CA GLY A 167 9.61 7.56 7.23
C GLY A 167 10.64 8.64 7.54
N THR A 168 11.93 8.29 7.49
CA THR A 168 13.03 9.27 7.63
C THR A 168 13.00 10.34 6.54
N SER A 169 12.47 10.02 5.36
CA SER A 169 12.27 10.96 4.25
C SER A 169 11.21 12.03 4.55
N MET A 170 10.39 11.87 5.59
CA MET A 170 9.40 12.89 6.01
C MET A 170 10.03 14.17 6.56
N ILE A 171 11.34 14.17 6.82
CA ILE A 171 12.10 15.38 7.16
C ILE A 171 12.13 16.37 5.98
N SER A 172 12.05 15.88 4.74
CA SER A 172 11.99 16.74 3.56
C SER A 172 10.58 17.28 3.34
N GLY A 173 10.44 18.61 3.34
CA GLY A 173 9.17 19.29 3.11
C GLY A 173 8.50 18.91 1.78
N TYR A 174 9.28 18.76 0.70
CA TYR A 174 8.73 18.38 -0.61
C TYR A 174 8.19 16.94 -0.63
N PHE A 175 8.92 16.00 -0.02
CA PHE A 175 8.46 14.61 0.07
C PHE A 175 7.22 14.51 0.97
N MET A 176 7.22 15.20 2.11
CA MET A 176 6.08 15.26 3.02
C MET A 176 4.83 15.84 2.34
N LEU A 177 4.96 16.97 1.62
CA LEU A 177 3.85 17.59 0.88
C LEU A 177 3.29 16.64 -0.19
N TRP A 178 4.15 15.98 -0.96
CA TRP A 178 3.74 14.99 -1.95
C TRP A 178 3.01 13.81 -1.29
N TRP A 179 3.53 13.30 -0.18
CA TRP A 179 2.92 12.19 0.55
C TRP A 179 1.54 12.55 1.09
N ILE A 180 1.39 13.73 1.71
CA ILE A 180 0.11 14.25 2.20
C ILE A 180 -0.87 14.43 1.05
N PHE A 181 -0.43 14.99 -0.08
CA PHE A 181 -1.26 15.15 -1.27
C PHE A 181 -1.82 13.80 -1.75
N LEU A 182 -0.99 12.77 -1.85
CA LEU A 182 -1.45 11.43 -2.20
C LEU A 182 -2.41 10.86 -1.15
N GLY A 183 -2.15 11.08 0.14
CA GLY A 183 -3.04 10.66 1.22
C GLY A 183 -4.44 11.31 1.15
N ILE A 184 -4.50 12.62 0.91
CA ILE A 184 -5.77 13.35 0.76
C ILE A 184 -6.57 12.82 -0.42
N LEU A 185 -5.92 12.56 -1.56
CA LEU A 185 -6.58 11.98 -2.73
C LEU A 185 -7.04 10.54 -2.53
N LEU A 186 -6.36 9.78 -1.68
CA LEU A 186 -6.69 8.39 -1.38
C LEU A 186 -7.97 8.29 -0.55
N ALA A 187 -8.17 9.17 0.43
CA ALA A 187 -9.30 9.14 1.37
C ALA A 187 -10.68 8.97 0.70
N PRO A 188 -11.09 9.80 -0.29
CA PRO A 188 -12.38 9.62 -0.96
C PRO A 188 -12.44 8.30 -1.75
N CYS A 189 -11.31 7.81 -2.29
CA CYS A 189 -11.26 6.54 -3.01
C CYS A 189 -11.55 5.35 -2.07
N LEU A 190 -11.02 5.39 -0.84
CA LEU A 190 -11.28 4.36 0.17
C LEU A 190 -12.76 4.34 0.55
N VAL A 191 -13.35 5.51 0.85
CA VAL A 191 -14.76 5.64 1.20
C VAL A 191 -15.66 5.12 0.08
N LEU A 192 -15.41 5.56 -1.16
CA LEU A 192 -16.18 5.12 -2.32
C LEU A 192 -16.09 3.61 -2.54
N GLN A 193 -14.92 3.00 -2.33
CA GLN A 193 -14.76 1.56 -2.45
C GLN A 193 -15.58 0.82 -1.39
N VAL A 194 -15.47 1.22 -0.12
CA VAL A 194 -16.20 0.59 0.98
C VAL A 194 -17.71 0.68 0.75
N VAL A 195 -18.22 1.88 0.41
CA VAL A 195 -19.65 2.07 0.12
C VAL A 195 -20.12 1.18 -1.04
N ARG A 196 -19.32 1.05 -2.11
CA ARG A 196 -19.63 0.16 -3.24
C ARG A 196 -19.68 -1.30 -2.81
N ASP A 197 -18.75 -1.75 -1.97
CA ASP A 197 -18.69 -3.14 -1.51
C ASP A 197 -19.89 -3.49 -0.60
N PHE A 198 -20.36 -2.57 0.25
CA PHE A 198 -21.60 -2.77 1.03
C PHE A 198 -22.84 -2.82 0.13
N LYS A 199 -22.99 -1.87 -0.80
CA LYS A 199 -24.11 -1.86 -1.77
C LYS A 199 -24.21 -3.14 -2.59
N VAL A 200 -23.09 -3.73 -2.99
CA VAL A 200 -23.07 -5.00 -3.74
C VAL A 200 -23.50 -6.18 -2.88
N SER A 201 -23.08 -6.22 -1.62
CA SER A 201 -23.51 -7.26 -0.67
C SER A 201 -25.00 -7.19 -0.41
N ASP A 202 -25.55 -6.00 -0.19
CA ASP A 202 -26.97 -5.84 0.15
C ASP A 202 -27.89 -6.26 -1.00
N ARG A 203 -27.56 -5.88 -2.25
CA ARG A 203 -28.32 -6.33 -3.43
C ARG A 203 -28.34 -7.84 -3.60
N ARG A 204 -27.21 -8.51 -3.33
CA ARG A 204 -27.11 -9.97 -3.42
C ARG A 204 -27.92 -10.70 -2.34
N LYS A 205 -28.10 -10.09 -1.17
CA LYS A 205 -28.96 -10.65 -0.11
C LYS A 205 -30.44 -10.58 -0.44
N THR A 206 -30.86 -9.59 -1.23
CA THR A 206 -32.27 -9.44 -1.65
C THR A 206 -32.66 -10.27 -2.86
N GLU A 207 -31.68 -10.84 -3.59
CA GLU A 207 -31.89 -11.66 -4.79
C GLU A 207 -31.86 -13.18 -4.50
N VAL A 208 -31.55 -13.59 -3.26
CA VAL A 208 -31.50 -14.99 -2.78
C VAL A 208 -32.67 -15.23 -1.84
#